data_AF-A0A5Q2NK41-F1
#
_entry.id   AF-A0A5Q2NK41-F1
#
_cell.length_a   1.000
_cell.length_b   1.000
_cell.length_c   1.000
_cell.angle_alpha   90.00
_cell.angle_beta   90.00
_cell.angle_gamma   90.00
#
_symmetry.space_group_name_H-M   'P 1'
#
loop_
_entity.id
_entity.type
_entity.pdbx_description
1 polymer ?
#
loop_
_entity_poly.entity_id
_entity_poly.type
_entity_poly.pdbx_seq_one_letter_code
_entity_poly.pdbx_strand_id
1 'polypeptide(L)'
;MNFSDMLGYADIAQLSRIAQVYDCRCNGNSKHELIQAILSKAGSREGFDAQIGSMKLEELRFINSLIFDSREQFSLEELIARVQSSRDGLEPASEPAQGRAKGRAKKGKPPAEPEGPRDMIVRFKHYGWLFNGISGPDRYLFRVPKDLKDRFRQTLKRKFAERLVFTDEPPVYRDEQELLAGDVKALLSYVRHHEVPLTREGYMHRRSMLQAMESFGVREEPPAKAAWRFGYGRRFREYPERFSLVYDFCFYNKWLEETESELLLTPLGEAALLGAQPFGTEQLYRFWLRLYKGPVPNLAPMVHWVDELADRWVTADSLREVLIPYVKPYYYDTAEAVMDSRILMMMLHLGLLRIGEEEQRGTVLRMTRLGRAIVAGVSVEHGDVLRIEAGAVPPL
;
A
#
# COMPACT_ATOMS: atom_id res chain seq x y z
N MET A 1 -14.84 -4.83 18.14
CA MET A 1 -14.86 -4.64 19.62
C MET A 1 -13.97 -3.46 20.00
N ASN A 2 -14.35 -2.70 21.03
CA ASN A 2 -13.61 -1.55 21.52
C ASN A 2 -12.58 -1.95 22.59
N PHE A 3 -11.70 -1.02 22.96
CA PHE A 3 -10.63 -1.26 23.92
C PHE A 3 -11.16 -1.65 25.29
N SER A 4 -12.24 -1.01 25.75
CA SER A 4 -12.92 -1.36 27.01
C SER A 4 -13.36 -2.83 27.04
N ASP A 5 -13.93 -3.32 25.94
CA ASP A 5 -14.42 -4.69 25.83
C ASP A 5 -13.25 -5.67 25.93
N MET A 6 -12.17 -5.38 25.18
CA MET A 6 -10.96 -6.21 25.14
C MET A 6 -10.27 -6.31 26.50
N LEU A 7 -10.21 -5.20 27.25
CA LEU A 7 -9.70 -5.19 28.63
C LEU A 7 -10.56 -6.04 29.57
N GLY A 8 -11.87 -6.07 29.35
CA GLY A 8 -12.81 -6.94 30.07
C GLY A 8 -12.50 -8.43 29.92
N TYR A 9 -12.03 -8.86 28.73
CA TYR A 9 -11.67 -10.26 28.46
C TYR A 9 -10.21 -10.61 28.80
N ALA A 10 -9.33 -9.61 28.93
CA ALA A 10 -7.93 -9.83 29.29
C ALA A 10 -7.77 -10.42 30.70
N ASP A 11 -6.75 -11.26 30.88
CA ASP A 11 -6.37 -11.77 32.21
C ASP A 11 -5.62 -10.71 33.03
N ILE A 12 -5.53 -10.91 34.35
CA ILE A 12 -4.85 -9.97 35.26
C ILE A 12 -3.38 -9.80 34.88
N ALA A 13 -2.69 -10.84 34.40
CA ALA A 13 -1.29 -10.75 34.03
C ALA A 13 -1.06 -9.85 32.80
N GLN A 14 -1.95 -9.92 31.81
CA GLN A 14 -1.94 -9.01 30.66
C GLN A 14 -2.27 -7.58 31.10
N LEU A 15 -3.30 -7.39 31.93
CA LEU A 15 -3.68 -6.07 32.44
C LEU A 15 -2.56 -5.43 33.26
N SER A 16 -1.90 -6.16 34.16
CA SER A 16 -0.78 -5.65 34.95
C SER A 16 0.41 -5.23 34.07
N ARG A 17 0.69 -5.96 32.98
CA ARG A 17 1.73 -5.56 32.01
C ARG A 17 1.36 -4.28 31.26
N ILE A 18 0.10 -4.13 30.88
CA ILE A 18 -0.39 -2.90 30.24
C ILE A 18 -0.31 -1.73 31.22
N ALA A 19 -0.78 -1.91 32.45
CA ALA A 19 -0.71 -0.90 33.50
C ALA A 19 0.73 -0.45 33.79
N GLN A 20 1.69 -1.37 33.75
CA GLN A 20 3.11 -1.05 33.92
C GLN A 20 3.67 -0.17 32.78
N VAL A 21 3.29 -0.44 31.53
CA VAL A 21 3.71 0.39 30.38
C VAL A 21 3.23 1.84 30.54
N TYR A 22 1.98 2.03 30.96
CA TYR A 22 1.39 3.36 31.11
C TYR A 22 1.71 4.03 32.47
N ASP A 23 2.54 3.39 33.31
CA ASP A 23 2.85 3.83 34.67
C ASP A 23 1.59 4.14 35.52
N CYS A 24 0.62 3.23 35.46
CA CYS A 24 -0.65 3.35 36.16
C CYS A 24 -0.48 3.10 37.67
N ARG A 25 -0.84 4.09 38.50
CA ARG A 25 -0.92 3.92 39.96
C ARG A 25 -2.20 3.18 40.35
N CYS A 26 -2.12 1.87 40.56
CA CYS A 26 -3.28 1.03 40.89
C CYS A 26 -2.87 -0.26 41.64
N ASN A 27 -3.83 -0.94 42.28
CA ASN A 27 -3.59 -2.26 42.87
C ASN A 27 -3.55 -3.34 41.79
N GLY A 28 -2.37 -3.93 41.58
CA GLY A 28 -2.13 -4.98 40.56
C GLY A 28 -2.92 -6.28 40.76
N ASN A 29 -3.63 -6.45 41.88
CA ASN A 29 -4.45 -7.63 42.17
C ASN A 29 -5.94 -7.42 41.86
N SER A 30 -6.39 -6.17 41.65
CA SER A 30 -7.78 -5.84 41.34
C SER A 30 -7.95 -5.64 39.84
N LYS A 31 -8.61 -6.59 39.17
CA LYS A 31 -8.92 -6.48 37.74
C LYS A 31 -9.70 -5.20 37.42
N HIS A 32 -10.66 -4.83 38.26
CA HIS A 32 -11.46 -3.63 38.04
C HIS A 32 -10.61 -2.34 38.15
N GLU A 33 -9.77 -2.23 39.17
CA GLU A 33 -8.87 -1.07 39.32
C GLU A 33 -7.87 -0.97 38.18
N LEU A 34 -7.30 -2.09 37.75
CA LEU A 34 -6.39 -2.14 36.59
C LEU A 34 -7.07 -1.61 35.33
N ILE A 35 -8.28 -2.09 35.02
CA ILE A 35 -9.03 -1.65 33.84
C ILE A 35 -9.32 -0.15 33.91
N GLN A 36 -9.78 0.36 35.05
CA GLN A 36 -10.08 1.79 35.21
C GLN A 36 -8.82 2.67 35.08
N ALA A 37 -7.71 2.25 35.69
CA ALA A 37 -6.45 2.99 35.59
C ALA A 37 -5.91 3.01 34.15
N ILE A 38 -5.94 1.86 33.45
CA ILE A 38 -5.53 1.76 32.04
C ILE A 38 -6.44 2.63 31.17
N LEU A 39 -7.77 2.55 31.31
CA LEU A 39 -8.70 3.36 30.52
C LEU A 39 -8.50 4.85 30.76
N SER A 40 -8.27 5.28 32.00
CA SER A 40 -7.99 6.69 32.32
C SER A 40 -6.70 7.18 31.65
N LYS A 41 -5.61 6.42 31.79
CA LYS A 41 -4.30 6.84 31.30
C LYS A 41 -4.14 6.69 29.78
N ALA A 42 -4.43 5.50 29.25
CA ALA A 42 -4.37 5.23 27.81
C ALA A 42 -5.50 5.96 27.04
N GLY A 43 -6.65 6.21 27.68
CA GLY A 43 -7.75 7.00 27.14
C GLY A 43 -7.45 8.50 27.03
N SER A 44 -6.51 9.03 27.80
CA SER A 44 -6.12 10.45 27.76
C SER A 44 -5.38 10.81 26.47
N ARG A 45 -5.72 11.95 25.84
CA ARG A 45 -5.08 12.43 24.59
C ARG A 45 -3.57 12.53 24.74
N GLU A 46 -3.11 13.14 25.83
CA GLU A 46 -1.69 13.33 26.13
C GLU A 46 -0.93 12.01 26.25
N GLY A 47 -1.48 11.03 26.98
CA GLY A 47 -0.85 9.72 27.14
C GLY A 47 -0.69 8.99 25.82
N PHE A 48 -1.69 9.07 24.94
CA PHE A 48 -1.65 8.42 23.63
C PHE A 48 -0.70 9.13 22.65
N ASP A 49 -0.69 10.46 22.66
CA ASP A 49 0.23 11.28 21.83
C ASP A 49 1.69 11.05 22.22
N ALA A 50 1.97 10.98 23.53
CA ALA A 50 3.28 10.66 24.07
C ALA A 50 3.73 9.25 23.67
N GLN A 51 2.84 8.27 23.77
CA GLN A 51 3.14 6.89 23.37
C GLN A 51 3.51 6.82 21.89
N ILE A 52 2.71 7.39 20.99
CA ILE A 52 3.03 7.46 19.55
C ILE A 52 4.33 8.23 19.31
N GLY A 53 4.59 9.30 20.07
CA GLY A 53 5.83 10.08 19.97
C GLY A 53 7.08 9.32 20.35
N SER A 54 6.97 8.35 21.26
CA SER A 54 8.10 7.50 21.69
C SER A 54 8.37 6.30 20.79
N MET A 55 7.52 6.04 19.78
CA MET A 55 7.64 4.86 18.94
C MET A 55 8.78 4.94 17.94
N LYS A 56 9.44 3.81 17.72
CA LYS A 56 10.38 3.65 16.62
C LYS A 56 9.64 3.65 15.28
N LEU A 57 10.32 4.05 14.21
CA LEU A 57 9.73 4.06 12.87
C LEU A 57 9.20 2.68 12.45
N GLU A 58 9.89 1.60 12.81
CA GLU A 58 9.44 0.22 12.51
C GLU A 58 8.10 -0.12 13.19
N GLU A 59 7.87 0.39 14.40
CA GLU A 59 6.62 0.21 15.14
C GLU A 59 5.50 1.03 14.49
N LEU A 60 5.81 2.25 14.07
CA LEU A 60 4.90 3.11 13.31
C LEU A 60 4.53 2.49 11.94
N ARG A 61 5.47 1.86 11.25
CA ARG A 61 5.22 1.13 10.01
C ARG A 61 4.36 -0.11 10.25
N PHE A 62 4.66 -0.86 11.30
CA PHE A 62 3.87 -2.04 11.67
C PHE A 62 2.42 -1.67 12.00
N ILE A 63 2.18 -0.67 12.87
CA ILE A 63 0.82 -0.21 13.18
C ILE A 63 0.13 0.32 11.94
N ASN A 64 0.83 1.07 11.07
CA ASN A 64 0.29 1.58 9.82
C ASN A 64 -0.25 0.46 8.91
N SER A 65 0.39 -0.70 8.90
CA SER A 65 -0.12 -1.86 8.15
C SER A 65 -1.46 -2.38 8.68
N LEU A 66 -1.75 -2.17 9.98
CA LEU A 66 -2.94 -2.71 10.66
C LEU A 66 -4.11 -1.71 10.71
N ILE A 67 -3.83 -0.41 10.79
CA ILE A 67 -4.87 0.58 11.07
C ILE A 67 -5.88 0.72 9.93
N PHE A 68 -5.49 0.59 8.66
CA PHE A 68 -6.44 0.66 7.53
C PHE A 68 -7.02 -0.69 7.12
N ASP A 69 -6.59 -1.79 7.75
CA ASP A 69 -7.15 -3.11 7.47
C ASP A 69 -8.56 -3.22 8.04
N SER A 70 -9.52 -3.57 7.19
CA SER A 70 -10.92 -3.77 7.55
C SER A 70 -11.13 -5.01 8.44
N ARG A 71 -10.20 -5.97 8.42
CA ARG A 71 -10.28 -7.17 9.24
C ARG A 71 -9.98 -6.85 10.71
N GLU A 72 -10.74 -7.52 11.57
CA GLU A 72 -10.57 -7.41 13.03
C GLU A 72 -9.62 -8.47 13.59
N GLN A 73 -9.26 -9.49 12.81
CA GLN A 73 -8.54 -10.67 13.27
C GLN A 73 -7.33 -10.97 12.38
N PHE A 74 -6.22 -11.37 13.01
CA PHE A 74 -4.95 -11.68 12.34
C PHE A 74 -4.33 -12.95 12.90
N SER A 75 -3.74 -13.78 12.05
CA SER A 75 -2.96 -14.93 12.52
C SER A 75 -1.58 -14.49 13.00
N LEU A 76 -0.89 -15.34 13.78
CA LEU A 76 0.49 -15.06 14.19
C LEU A 76 1.43 -14.92 12.97
N GLU A 77 1.28 -15.78 11.97
CA GLU A 77 2.12 -15.76 10.77
C GLU A 77 1.93 -14.47 9.97
N GLU A 78 0.69 -14.01 9.85
CA GLU A 78 0.39 -12.74 9.18
C GLU A 78 1.03 -11.56 9.92
N LEU A 79 0.97 -11.53 11.25
CA LEU A 79 1.63 -10.49 12.04
C LEU A 79 3.15 -10.56 11.91
N ILE A 80 3.74 -11.76 11.91
CA ILE A 80 5.19 -11.93 11.71
C ILE A 80 5.60 -11.40 10.34
N ALA A 81 4.86 -11.73 9.27
CA ALA A 81 5.14 -11.25 7.93
C ALA A 81 5.05 -9.71 7.84
N ARG A 82 4.07 -9.10 8.51
CA ARG A 82 3.93 -7.63 8.58
C ARG A 82 5.07 -6.96 9.35
N VAL A 83 5.52 -7.56 10.45
CA VAL A 83 6.67 -7.04 11.22
C VAL A 83 7.97 -7.16 10.42
N GLN A 84 8.18 -8.27 9.71
CA GLN A 84 9.35 -8.39 8.82
C GLN A 84 9.31 -7.32 7.73
N SER A 85 8.14 -7.16 7.10
CA SER A 85 7.94 -6.14 6.06
C SER A 85 8.18 -4.70 6.56
N SER A 86 7.94 -4.41 7.85
CA SER A 86 8.16 -3.07 8.42
C SER A 86 9.63 -2.75 8.72
N ARG A 87 10.48 -3.78 8.85
CA ARG A 87 11.91 -3.67 9.21
C ARG A 87 12.85 -3.57 8.01
N ASP A 88 12.59 -4.37 6.98
CA ASP A 88 13.53 -4.68 5.89
C ASP A 88 13.86 -3.52 4.93
N GLY A 89 13.66 -2.25 5.33
CA GLY A 89 13.95 -1.05 4.53
C GLY A 89 14.89 -0.06 5.21
N LEU A 90 15.67 -0.50 6.22
CA LEU A 90 16.60 0.34 6.99
C LEU A 90 18.08 0.07 6.68
N GLU A 91 18.41 -0.92 5.86
CA GLU A 91 19.77 -1.07 5.38
C GLU A 91 19.91 -0.31 4.05
N PRO A 92 20.78 0.72 3.95
CA PRO A 92 21.24 1.14 2.64
C PRO A 92 21.86 -0.09 1.97
N ALA A 93 21.55 -0.29 0.69
CA ALA A 93 22.14 -1.36 -0.12
C ALA A 93 23.68 -1.24 -0.10
N SER A 94 24.32 -1.82 0.91
CA SER A 94 25.74 -2.08 0.87
C SER A 94 25.94 -3.16 -0.16
N GLU A 95 26.74 -2.82 -1.17
CA GLU A 95 27.23 -3.68 -2.24
C GLU A 95 27.50 -5.12 -1.76
N PRO A 96 27.29 -6.13 -2.61
CA PRO A 96 27.60 -7.51 -2.26
C PRO A 96 29.10 -7.62 -1.96
N ALA A 97 29.43 -7.74 -0.66
CA ALA A 97 30.79 -7.89 -0.18
C ALA A 97 31.36 -9.24 -0.65
N GLN A 98 32.04 -9.21 -1.80
CA GLN A 98 32.96 -10.25 -2.19
C GLN A 98 34.13 -10.29 -1.20
N GLY A 99 34.26 -11.44 -0.55
CA GLY A 99 35.46 -12.02 0.08
C GLY A 99 36.48 -11.09 0.73
N ARG A 100 36.63 -11.18 2.06
CA ARG A 100 37.96 -11.17 2.69
C ARG A 100 37.98 -11.73 4.11
N ALA A 101 38.78 -12.80 4.23
CA ALA A 101 39.71 -13.18 5.29
C ALA A 101 39.30 -13.10 6.78
N LYS A 102 39.47 -14.26 7.44
CA LYS A 102 39.52 -14.47 8.89
C LYS A 102 40.56 -13.54 9.55
N GLY A 103 40.09 -12.57 10.33
CA GLY A 103 40.89 -11.74 11.22
C GLY A 103 40.32 -11.78 12.65
N ARG A 104 41.12 -12.30 13.58
CA ARG A 104 40.81 -12.51 15.00
C ARG A 104 40.85 -11.17 15.74
N ALA A 105 39.73 -10.67 16.26
CA ALA A 105 39.71 -9.47 17.12
C ALA A 105 38.71 -9.56 18.29
N LYS A 106 39.30 -9.40 19.49
CA LYS A 106 38.83 -8.90 20.80
C LYS A 106 37.33 -8.99 21.17
N LYS A 107 37.10 -9.65 22.31
CA LYS A 107 35.91 -9.57 23.19
C LYS A 107 35.54 -8.11 23.50
N GLY A 108 34.66 -7.52 22.71
CA GLY A 108 33.74 -6.47 23.09
C GLY A 108 32.35 -7.09 23.28
N LYS A 109 31.58 -6.58 24.23
CA LYS A 109 30.19 -6.98 24.53
C LYS A 109 29.39 -7.14 23.21
N PRO A 110 28.72 -8.27 22.95
CA PRO A 110 27.96 -8.42 21.72
C PRO A 110 26.91 -7.30 21.66
N PRO A 111 26.73 -6.61 20.52
CA PRO A 111 25.58 -5.75 20.33
C PRO A 111 24.32 -6.58 20.63
N ALA A 112 23.35 -5.98 21.32
CA ALA A 112 22.10 -6.65 21.66
C ALA A 112 21.52 -7.28 20.38
N GLU A 113 21.19 -8.57 20.45
CA GLU A 113 20.58 -9.27 19.31
C GLU A 113 19.37 -8.46 18.81
N PRO A 114 19.21 -8.28 17.49
CA PRO A 114 18.06 -7.59 16.95
C PRO A 114 16.79 -8.31 17.44
N GLU A 115 15.96 -7.60 18.19
CA GLU A 115 14.71 -8.13 18.76
C GLU A 115 13.93 -8.84 17.66
N GLY A 116 13.45 -10.06 17.89
CA GLY A 116 12.77 -10.86 16.86
C GLY A 116 11.39 -10.28 16.49
N PRO A 117 10.77 -10.71 15.38
CA PRO A 117 9.42 -10.29 15.01
C PRO A 117 8.37 -10.58 16.09
N ARG A 118 8.55 -11.69 16.82
CA ARG A 118 7.70 -12.07 17.95
C ARG A 118 7.80 -11.09 19.12
N ASP A 119 8.96 -10.48 19.34
CA ASP A 119 9.16 -9.51 20.43
C ASP A 119 8.41 -8.20 20.17
N MET A 120 8.32 -7.76 18.90
CA MET A 120 7.48 -6.63 18.51
C MET A 120 6.00 -6.94 18.77
N ILE A 121 5.54 -8.15 18.43
CA ILE A 121 4.15 -8.57 18.70
C ILE A 121 3.87 -8.59 20.21
N VAL A 122 4.77 -9.15 21.02
CA VAL A 122 4.66 -9.17 22.48
C VAL A 122 4.60 -7.75 23.05
N ARG A 123 5.42 -6.84 22.53
CA ARG A 123 5.40 -5.43 22.93
C ARG A 123 4.08 -4.75 22.64
N PHE A 124 3.51 -4.98 21.46
CA PHE A 124 2.19 -4.44 21.10
C PHE A 124 1.07 -5.01 21.98
N LYS A 125 1.22 -6.25 22.48
CA LYS A 125 0.33 -6.78 23.53
C LYS A 125 0.53 -6.07 24.86
N HIS A 126 1.77 -5.78 25.25
CA HIS A 126 2.06 -5.01 26.47
C HIS A 126 1.57 -3.57 26.37
N TYR A 127 1.53 -2.97 25.18
CA TYR A 127 0.93 -1.66 24.96
C TYR A 127 -0.60 -1.67 25.05
N GLY A 128 -1.22 -2.86 25.07
CA GLY A 128 -2.67 -3.00 25.02
C GLY A 128 -3.23 -2.66 23.65
N TRP A 129 -2.45 -2.82 22.58
CA TRP A 129 -2.89 -2.54 21.21
C TRP A 129 -3.25 -3.82 20.45
N LEU A 130 -2.75 -4.95 20.93
CA LEU A 130 -3.01 -6.27 20.40
C LEU A 130 -3.52 -7.20 21.50
N PHE A 131 -4.62 -7.88 21.24
CA PHE A 131 -5.24 -8.83 22.16
C PHE A 131 -5.37 -10.20 21.50
N ASN A 132 -5.38 -11.26 22.29
CA ASN A 132 -5.79 -12.57 21.79
C ASN A 132 -7.31 -12.61 21.60
N GLY A 133 -7.80 -13.48 20.74
CA GLY A 133 -9.22 -13.77 20.60
C GLY A 133 -9.81 -14.40 21.86
N ILE A 134 -11.13 -14.23 22.03
CA ILE A 134 -11.82 -14.48 23.28
C ILE A 134 -12.27 -15.94 23.43
N SER A 135 -12.70 -16.60 22.35
CA SER A 135 -13.34 -17.92 22.43
C SER A 135 -13.28 -18.71 21.13
N GLY A 136 -13.41 -20.04 21.23
CA GLY A 136 -13.57 -20.95 20.10
C GLY A 136 -12.33 -21.02 19.19
N PRO A 137 -12.51 -21.20 17.87
CA PRO A 137 -11.39 -21.27 16.92
C PRO A 137 -10.56 -19.97 16.86
N ASP A 138 -11.16 -18.83 17.23
CA ASP A 138 -10.52 -17.51 17.19
C ASP A 138 -9.53 -17.27 18.33
N ARG A 139 -9.42 -18.17 19.34
CA ARG A 139 -8.56 -17.97 20.52
C ARG A 139 -7.08 -17.73 20.16
N TYR A 140 -6.64 -18.28 19.04
CA TYR A 140 -5.26 -18.16 18.55
C TYR A 140 -5.05 -16.97 17.60
N LEU A 141 -6.12 -16.24 17.27
CA LEU A 141 -6.07 -15.04 16.45
C LEU A 141 -5.85 -13.81 17.32
N PHE A 142 -5.23 -12.81 16.72
CA PHE A 142 -4.97 -11.53 17.34
C PHE A 142 -5.97 -10.48 16.87
N ARG A 143 -6.37 -9.57 17.75
CA ARG A 143 -7.30 -8.48 17.44
C ARG A 143 -6.73 -7.14 17.88
N VAL A 144 -6.97 -6.11 17.06
CA VAL A 144 -6.68 -4.71 17.40
C VAL A 144 -8.01 -4.00 17.70
N PRO A 145 -8.17 -3.32 18.85
CA PRO A 145 -9.41 -2.61 19.17
C PRO A 145 -9.75 -1.55 18.13
N LYS A 146 -11.03 -1.46 17.75
CA LYS A 146 -11.48 -0.58 16.65
C LYS A 146 -11.29 0.90 16.98
N ASP A 147 -11.71 1.30 18.16
CA ASP A 147 -11.52 2.64 18.72
C ASP A 147 -10.04 3.04 18.79
N LEU A 148 -9.14 2.11 19.11
CA LEU A 148 -7.71 2.37 19.05
C LEU A 148 -7.21 2.58 17.61
N LYS A 149 -7.64 1.75 16.64
CA LYS A 149 -7.29 1.97 15.21
C LYS A 149 -7.69 3.37 14.77
N ASP A 150 -8.92 3.79 15.06
CA ASP A 150 -9.43 5.10 14.68
C ASP A 150 -8.64 6.23 15.37
N ARG A 151 -8.28 6.04 16.64
CA ARG A 151 -7.49 7.02 17.38
C ARG A 151 -6.04 7.12 16.89
N PHE A 152 -5.43 6.01 16.48
CA PHE A 152 -4.13 6.02 15.79
C PHE A 152 -4.20 6.84 14.51
N ARG A 153 -5.20 6.56 13.66
CA ARG A 153 -5.40 7.29 12.40
C ARG A 153 -5.53 8.78 12.68
N GLN A 154 -6.40 9.19 13.59
CA GLN A 154 -6.60 10.61 13.94
C GLN A 154 -5.33 11.28 14.49
N THR A 155 -4.55 10.57 15.30
CA THR A 155 -3.34 11.13 15.91
C THR A 155 -2.22 11.27 14.88
N LEU A 156 -1.99 10.25 14.06
CA LEU A 156 -1.01 10.30 12.96
C LEU A 156 -1.42 11.34 11.92
N LYS A 157 -2.70 11.39 11.53
CA LYS A 157 -3.24 12.42 10.64
C LYS A 157 -2.90 13.82 11.13
N ARG A 158 -3.12 14.10 12.42
CA ARG A 158 -2.79 15.41 13.02
C ARG A 158 -1.30 15.69 12.93
N LYS A 159 -0.44 14.74 13.33
CA LYS A 159 1.03 14.89 13.27
C LYS A 159 1.55 15.10 11.85
N PHE A 160 0.96 14.42 10.87
CA PHE A 160 1.31 14.65 9.46
C PHE A 160 0.84 16.02 9.00
N ALA A 161 -0.41 16.38 9.27
CA ALA A 161 -1.00 17.66 8.88
C ALA A 161 -0.25 18.87 9.45
N GLU A 162 0.37 18.76 10.63
CA GLU A 162 1.25 19.80 11.21
C GLU A 162 2.48 20.13 10.35
N ARG A 163 2.91 19.21 9.48
CA ARG A 163 4.04 19.37 8.55
C ARG A 163 3.60 19.61 7.11
N LEU A 164 2.30 19.55 6.82
CA LEU A 164 1.79 19.74 5.48
C LEU A 164 1.70 21.22 5.12
N VAL A 165 2.00 21.50 3.86
CA VAL A 165 1.88 22.82 3.28
C VAL A 165 0.70 22.82 2.33
N PHE A 166 -0.39 23.47 2.75
CA PHE A 166 -1.60 23.61 1.96
C PHE A 166 -1.56 24.87 1.10
N THR A 167 -2.23 24.82 -0.04
CA THR A 167 -2.35 25.92 -1.00
C THR A 167 -3.82 26.13 -1.39
N ASP A 168 -4.07 27.24 -2.09
CA ASP A 168 -5.31 27.41 -2.83
C ASP A 168 -5.32 26.56 -4.11
N GLU A 169 -6.43 26.61 -4.83
CA GLU A 169 -6.57 25.93 -6.12
C GLU A 169 -5.61 26.51 -7.15
N PRO A 170 -4.75 25.68 -7.78
CA PRO A 170 -3.84 26.15 -8.80
C PRO A 170 -4.60 26.60 -10.05
N PRO A 171 -4.04 27.52 -10.86
CA PRO A 171 -4.71 28.03 -12.06
C PRO A 171 -4.91 26.96 -13.13
N VAL A 172 -4.03 25.96 -13.19
CA VAL A 172 -4.13 24.82 -14.10
C VAL A 172 -3.80 23.54 -13.33
N TYR A 173 -4.62 22.53 -13.53
CA TYR A 173 -4.37 21.19 -13.02
C TYR A 173 -4.83 20.11 -14.00
N ARG A 174 -4.19 18.95 -13.89
CA ARG A 174 -4.52 17.71 -14.60
C ARG A 174 -5.49 16.90 -13.75
N ASP A 175 -6.61 16.53 -14.37
CA ASP A 175 -7.62 15.62 -13.82
C ASP A 175 -7.98 14.60 -14.90
N GLU A 176 -7.63 13.34 -14.68
CA GLU A 176 -7.83 12.29 -15.67
C GLU A 176 -9.17 11.56 -15.52
N GLN A 177 -9.92 11.82 -14.45
CA GLN A 177 -11.25 11.26 -14.22
C GLN A 177 -11.32 9.75 -14.57
N GLU A 178 -12.24 9.32 -15.42
CA GLU A 178 -12.41 7.91 -15.80
C GLU A 178 -11.70 7.54 -17.11
N LEU A 179 -10.72 8.34 -17.58
CA LEU A 179 -10.05 8.11 -18.86
C LEU A 179 -9.39 6.73 -18.94
N LEU A 180 -8.91 6.16 -17.83
CA LEU A 180 -8.27 4.85 -17.84
C LEU A 180 -9.24 3.72 -18.22
N ALA A 181 -10.49 3.81 -17.78
CA ALA A 181 -11.53 2.87 -18.18
C ALA A 181 -11.86 3.03 -19.68
N GLY A 182 -11.77 4.26 -20.20
CA GLY A 182 -11.84 4.54 -21.63
C GLY A 182 -10.71 3.84 -22.41
N ASP A 183 -9.48 3.92 -21.90
CA ASP A 183 -8.30 3.35 -22.57
C ASP A 183 -8.33 1.82 -22.61
N VAL A 184 -8.92 1.17 -21.61
CA VAL A 184 -9.24 -0.26 -21.66
C VAL A 184 -10.13 -0.58 -22.85
N LYS A 185 -11.23 0.15 -23.03
CA LYS A 185 -12.13 -0.04 -24.19
C LYS A 185 -11.42 0.28 -25.51
N ALA A 186 -10.58 1.31 -25.52
CA ALA A 186 -9.80 1.71 -26.68
C ALA A 186 -8.83 0.59 -27.11
N LEU A 187 -8.14 -0.05 -26.16
CA LEU A 187 -7.29 -1.21 -26.44
C LEU A 187 -8.08 -2.40 -27.00
N LEU A 188 -9.19 -2.78 -26.35
CA LEU A 188 -10.03 -3.89 -26.83
C LEU A 188 -10.56 -3.62 -28.24
N SER A 189 -11.01 -2.38 -28.49
CA SER A 189 -11.45 -1.94 -29.82
C SER A 189 -10.32 -1.98 -30.84
N TYR A 190 -9.10 -1.56 -30.48
CA TYR A 190 -7.94 -1.63 -31.37
C TYR A 190 -7.65 -3.08 -31.79
N VAL A 191 -7.58 -4.01 -30.83
CA VAL A 191 -7.32 -5.43 -31.09
C VAL A 191 -8.44 -6.09 -31.90
N ARG A 192 -9.70 -5.67 -31.74
CA ARG A 192 -10.83 -6.17 -32.55
C ARG A 192 -10.66 -5.87 -34.04
N HIS A 193 -10.12 -4.71 -34.39
CA HIS A 193 -10.12 -4.19 -35.75
C HIS A 193 -8.78 -4.35 -36.48
N HIS A 194 -7.74 -4.83 -35.79
CA HIS A 194 -6.39 -4.94 -36.34
C HIS A 194 -5.80 -6.31 -36.01
N GLU A 195 -5.05 -6.85 -36.96
CA GLU A 195 -4.12 -7.95 -36.67
C GLU A 195 -2.96 -7.37 -35.85
N VAL A 196 -2.82 -7.83 -34.61
CA VAL A 196 -1.81 -7.33 -33.67
C VAL A 196 -0.70 -8.36 -33.51
N PRO A 197 0.39 -8.27 -34.29
CA PRO A 197 1.50 -9.19 -34.17
C PRO A 197 2.23 -9.00 -32.84
N LEU A 198 2.60 -10.13 -32.23
CA LEU A 198 3.46 -10.21 -31.06
C LEU A 198 4.89 -10.58 -31.47
N THR A 199 5.85 -10.10 -30.69
CA THR A 199 7.23 -10.58 -30.77
C THR A 199 7.32 -12.02 -30.25
N ARG A 200 8.45 -12.68 -30.50
CA ARG A 200 8.76 -14.01 -29.91
C ARG A 200 8.72 -14.03 -28.38
N GLU A 201 8.88 -12.87 -27.76
CA GLU A 201 8.84 -12.69 -26.30
C GLU A 201 7.42 -12.36 -25.79
N GLY A 202 6.44 -12.24 -26.68
CA GLY A 202 5.02 -12.13 -26.37
C GLY A 202 4.52 -10.72 -26.06
N TYR A 203 5.15 -9.67 -26.62
CA TYR A 203 4.67 -8.28 -26.53
C TYR A 203 4.43 -7.67 -27.91
N MET A 204 3.58 -6.65 -27.98
CA MET A 204 3.22 -5.95 -29.20
C MET A 204 4.46 -5.30 -29.83
N HIS A 205 4.57 -5.38 -31.15
CA HIS A 205 5.54 -4.56 -31.86
C HIS A 205 5.31 -3.07 -31.61
N ARG A 206 6.39 -2.28 -31.57
CA ARG A 206 6.36 -0.84 -31.25
C ARG A 206 5.33 -0.06 -32.09
N ARG A 207 5.17 -0.40 -33.37
CA ARG A 207 4.19 0.24 -34.26
C ARG A 207 2.76 0.00 -33.78
N SER A 208 2.40 -1.26 -33.50
CA SER A 208 1.06 -1.61 -33.05
C SER A 208 0.75 -1.03 -31.67
N MET A 209 1.73 -1.03 -30.77
CA MET A 209 1.61 -0.36 -29.47
C MET A 209 1.33 1.15 -29.63
N LEU A 210 2.12 1.85 -30.45
CA LEU A 210 1.93 3.28 -30.70
C LEU A 210 0.54 3.58 -31.29
N GLN A 211 0.10 2.80 -32.27
CA GLN A 211 -1.21 2.95 -32.89
C GLN A 211 -2.35 2.69 -31.91
N ALA A 212 -2.22 1.70 -31.01
CA ALA A 212 -3.20 1.49 -29.95
C ALA A 212 -3.29 2.72 -29.02
N MET A 213 -2.14 3.25 -28.60
CA MET A 213 -2.03 4.40 -27.71
C MET A 213 -2.51 5.72 -28.33
N GLU A 214 -2.55 5.85 -29.66
CA GLU A 214 -3.11 7.05 -30.33
C GLU A 214 -4.58 7.31 -29.96
N SER A 215 -5.31 6.25 -29.59
CA SER A 215 -6.71 6.32 -29.18
C SER A 215 -6.93 6.55 -27.67
N PHE A 216 -5.85 6.59 -26.89
CA PHE A 216 -5.94 6.75 -25.44
C PHE A 216 -6.20 8.20 -25.04
N GLY A 217 -6.92 8.39 -23.94
CA GLY A 217 -7.21 9.70 -23.37
C GLY A 217 -5.98 10.40 -22.80
N VAL A 218 -4.90 9.66 -22.53
CA VAL A 218 -3.63 10.18 -22.02
C VAL A 218 -2.48 9.69 -22.89
N ARG A 219 -1.66 10.62 -23.35
CA ARG A 219 -0.44 10.31 -24.11
C ARG A 219 0.68 9.95 -23.16
N GLU A 220 1.34 8.83 -23.42
CA GLU A 220 2.58 8.42 -22.77
C GLU A 220 3.66 8.20 -23.82
N GLU A 221 4.90 8.48 -23.44
CA GLU A 221 6.05 8.15 -24.27
C GLU A 221 6.44 6.67 -24.08
N PRO A 222 6.63 5.90 -25.17
CA PRO A 222 7.16 4.55 -25.07
C PRO A 222 8.53 4.49 -24.40
N PRO A 223 8.87 3.39 -23.72
CA PRO A 223 10.23 3.17 -23.23
C PRO A 223 11.26 3.34 -24.36
N ALA A 224 12.37 4.01 -24.05
CA ALA A 224 13.51 4.11 -24.96
C ALA A 224 14.28 2.78 -24.96
N LYS A 225 14.77 2.35 -26.13
CA LYS A 225 15.40 1.02 -26.32
C LYS A 225 16.62 0.74 -25.44
N ALA A 226 17.31 1.78 -24.97
CA ALA A 226 18.50 1.67 -24.11
C ALA A 226 18.28 2.26 -22.70
N ALA A 227 17.06 2.72 -22.39
CA ALA A 227 16.78 3.22 -21.06
C ALA A 227 16.59 2.04 -20.12
N TRP A 228 17.41 1.99 -19.08
CA TRP A 228 17.15 1.11 -17.95
C TRP A 228 15.81 1.51 -17.32
N ARG A 229 14.86 0.57 -17.28
CA ARG A 229 13.53 0.78 -16.70
C ARG A 229 13.21 -0.33 -15.72
N PHE A 230 12.63 0.08 -14.60
CA PHE A 230 12.01 -0.78 -13.63
C PHE A 230 10.53 -0.40 -13.50
N GLY A 231 9.67 -1.34 -13.10
CA GLY A 231 8.24 -1.13 -12.99
C GLY A 231 7.52 -2.41 -12.61
N TYR A 232 6.19 -2.34 -12.51
CA TYR A 232 5.37 -3.42 -11.97
C TYR A 232 4.34 -3.88 -13.02
N GLY A 233 4.10 -5.20 -13.07
CA GLY A 233 3.28 -5.82 -14.11
C GLY A 233 4.08 -6.77 -14.99
N ARG A 234 3.40 -7.40 -15.96
CA ARG A 234 4.05 -8.43 -16.81
C ARG A 234 4.99 -7.82 -17.84
N ARG A 235 4.64 -6.65 -18.39
CA ARG A 235 5.29 -6.02 -19.56
C ARG A 235 5.78 -4.59 -19.28
N PHE A 236 6.16 -4.30 -18.04
CA PHE A 236 6.58 -2.96 -17.63
C PHE A 236 7.85 -2.44 -18.34
N ARG A 237 8.67 -3.36 -18.89
CA ARG A 237 9.89 -2.99 -19.64
C ARG A 237 9.55 -2.52 -21.05
N GLU A 238 8.51 -3.12 -21.64
CA GLU A 238 8.13 -2.92 -23.03
C GLU A 238 7.08 -1.83 -23.18
N TYR A 239 6.22 -1.66 -22.18
CA TYR A 239 5.09 -0.72 -22.20
C TYR A 239 5.26 0.43 -21.18
N PRO A 240 4.72 1.62 -21.48
CA PRO A 240 4.54 2.69 -20.49
C PRO A 240 3.69 2.27 -19.28
N GLU A 241 3.69 3.08 -18.20
CA GLU A 241 3.10 2.64 -16.91
C GLU A 241 1.59 2.42 -17.03
N ARG A 242 0.89 3.42 -17.58
CA ARG A 242 -0.55 3.35 -17.73
C ARG A 242 -0.94 2.31 -18.77
N PHE A 243 -0.24 2.25 -19.90
CA PHE A 243 -0.50 1.20 -20.89
C PHE A 243 -0.26 -0.22 -20.34
N SER A 244 0.82 -0.43 -19.56
CA SER A 244 1.09 -1.72 -18.93
C SER A 244 -0.03 -2.13 -17.97
N LEU A 245 -0.57 -1.20 -17.18
CA LEU A 245 -1.70 -1.49 -16.29
C LEU A 245 -2.96 -1.87 -17.10
N VAL A 246 -3.27 -1.12 -18.16
CA VAL A 246 -4.41 -1.41 -19.06
C VAL A 246 -4.27 -2.79 -19.70
N TYR A 247 -3.09 -3.09 -20.24
CA TYR A 247 -2.79 -4.36 -20.88
C TYR A 247 -2.92 -5.53 -19.89
N ASP A 248 -2.31 -5.42 -18.71
CA ASP A 248 -2.40 -6.44 -17.68
C ASP A 248 -3.85 -6.61 -17.19
N PHE A 249 -4.61 -5.52 -17.02
CA PHE A 249 -6.02 -5.61 -16.64
C PHE A 249 -6.82 -6.45 -17.66
N CYS A 250 -6.68 -6.18 -18.95
CA CYS A 250 -7.33 -6.96 -20.00
C CYS A 250 -6.88 -8.43 -20.01
N PHE A 251 -5.58 -8.69 -19.85
CA PHE A 251 -5.02 -10.03 -19.86
C PHE A 251 -5.51 -10.87 -18.66
N TYR A 252 -5.47 -10.33 -17.45
CA TYR A 252 -5.90 -11.04 -16.23
C TYR A 252 -7.41 -11.28 -16.19
N ASN A 253 -8.22 -10.40 -16.82
CA ASN A 253 -9.65 -10.63 -17.01
C ASN A 253 -9.98 -11.57 -18.18
N LYS A 254 -8.97 -12.15 -18.84
CA LYS A 254 -9.12 -13.03 -20.01
C LYS A 254 -9.84 -12.38 -21.17
N TRP A 255 -9.74 -11.06 -21.30
CA TRP A 255 -10.30 -10.30 -22.43
C TRP A 255 -9.34 -10.30 -23.62
N LEU A 256 -8.05 -10.38 -23.34
CA LEU A 256 -7.00 -10.58 -24.32
C LEU A 256 -6.30 -11.92 -24.08
N GLU A 257 -5.92 -12.57 -25.16
CA GLU A 257 -5.13 -13.80 -25.17
C GLU A 257 -3.87 -13.61 -26.00
N GLU A 258 -2.73 -13.99 -25.44
CA GLU A 258 -1.44 -13.99 -26.12
C GLU A 258 -1.24 -15.36 -26.79
N THR A 259 -1.17 -15.40 -28.11
CA THR A 259 -0.73 -16.59 -28.85
C THR A 259 0.78 -16.51 -29.12
N GLU A 260 1.34 -17.49 -29.84
CA GLU A 260 2.76 -17.48 -30.22
C GLU A 260 3.13 -16.32 -31.15
N SER A 261 2.18 -15.79 -31.93
CA SER A 261 2.44 -14.79 -32.96
C SER A 261 1.56 -13.54 -32.88
N GLU A 262 0.42 -13.59 -32.20
CA GLU A 262 -0.61 -12.55 -32.26
C GLU A 262 -1.35 -12.37 -30.93
N LEU A 263 -1.83 -11.14 -30.70
CA LEU A 263 -2.71 -10.79 -29.60
C LEU A 263 -4.15 -10.85 -30.07
N LEU A 264 -4.96 -11.69 -29.44
CA LEU A 264 -6.34 -11.92 -29.84
C LEU A 264 -7.32 -11.36 -28.80
N LEU A 265 -8.45 -10.85 -29.31
CA LEU A 265 -9.61 -10.52 -28.48
C LEU A 265 -10.42 -11.79 -28.24
N THR A 266 -10.68 -12.12 -26.97
CA THR A 266 -11.47 -13.30 -26.61
C THR A 266 -12.97 -12.99 -26.67
N PRO A 267 -13.86 -14.01 -26.62
CA PRO A 267 -15.30 -13.78 -26.48
C PRO A 267 -15.68 -12.96 -25.23
N LEU A 268 -14.93 -13.10 -24.13
CA LEU A 268 -15.12 -12.29 -22.93
C LEU A 268 -14.73 -10.83 -23.16
N GLY A 269 -13.63 -10.59 -23.89
CA GLY A 269 -13.21 -9.25 -24.28
C GLY A 269 -14.21 -8.55 -25.20
N GLU A 270 -14.77 -9.28 -26.16
CA GLU A 270 -15.84 -8.77 -27.04
C GLU A 270 -17.10 -8.40 -26.23
N ALA A 271 -17.51 -9.25 -25.27
CA ALA A 271 -18.62 -8.95 -24.38
C ALA A 271 -18.37 -7.72 -23.50
N ALA A 272 -17.15 -7.56 -22.97
CA ALA A 272 -16.74 -6.39 -22.20
C ALA A 272 -16.74 -5.11 -23.05
N LEU A 273 -16.23 -5.18 -24.29
CA LEU A 273 -16.23 -4.06 -25.24
C LEU A 273 -17.65 -3.59 -25.60
N LEU A 274 -18.58 -4.53 -25.81
CA LEU A 274 -19.99 -4.25 -26.09
C LEU A 274 -20.81 -3.82 -24.86
N GLY A 275 -20.18 -3.79 -23.67
CA GLY A 275 -20.81 -3.35 -22.43
C GLY A 275 -21.68 -4.41 -21.74
N ALA A 276 -21.61 -5.67 -22.15
CA ALA A 276 -22.31 -6.77 -21.47
C ALA A 276 -21.72 -7.06 -20.08
N GLN A 277 -20.46 -6.68 -19.84
CA GLN A 277 -19.82 -6.70 -18.52
C GLN A 277 -19.31 -5.30 -18.16
N PRO A 278 -20.08 -4.51 -17.39
CA PRO A 278 -19.63 -3.18 -17.00
C PRO A 278 -18.45 -3.28 -16.04
N PHE A 279 -17.41 -2.50 -16.32
CA PHE A 279 -16.29 -2.26 -15.43
C PHE A 279 -16.08 -0.75 -15.31
N GLY A 280 -15.48 -0.33 -14.20
CA GLY A 280 -15.16 1.06 -13.94
C GLY A 280 -13.90 1.20 -13.10
N THR A 281 -13.72 2.41 -12.60
CA THR A 281 -12.52 2.81 -11.85
C THR A 281 -12.33 1.98 -10.58
N GLU A 282 -13.40 1.50 -9.95
CA GLU A 282 -13.31 0.65 -8.76
C GLU A 282 -12.63 -0.69 -9.04
N GLN A 283 -12.98 -1.36 -10.14
CA GLN A 283 -12.36 -2.63 -10.54
C GLN A 283 -10.89 -2.42 -10.93
N LEU A 284 -10.57 -1.33 -11.64
CA LEU A 284 -9.20 -0.95 -11.99
C LEU A 284 -8.36 -0.64 -10.75
N TYR A 285 -8.90 0.10 -9.79
CA TYR A 285 -8.24 0.39 -8.51
C TYR A 285 -7.95 -0.89 -7.73
N ARG A 286 -8.95 -1.78 -7.59
CA ARG A 286 -8.76 -3.08 -6.92
C ARG A 286 -7.69 -3.92 -7.64
N PHE A 287 -7.70 -3.94 -8.97
CA PHE A 287 -6.70 -4.65 -9.75
C PHE A 287 -5.29 -4.09 -9.53
N TRP A 288 -5.13 -2.76 -9.60
CA TRP A 288 -3.86 -2.09 -9.34
C TRP A 288 -3.32 -2.42 -7.94
N LEU A 289 -4.15 -2.34 -6.91
CA LEU A 289 -3.76 -2.74 -5.55
C LEU A 289 -3.25 -4.18 -5.51
N ARG A 290 -3.95 -5.13 -6.15
CA ARG A 290 -3.55 -6.55 -6.19
C ARG A 290 -2.25 -6.75 -6.95
N LEU A 291 -2.06 -6.06 -8.08
CA LEU A 291 -0.87 -6.14 -8.91
C LEU A 291 0.36 -5.60 -8.18
N TYR A 292 0.21 -4.49 -7.46
CA TYR A 292 1.33 -3.75 -6.86
C TYR A 292 1.61 -4.14 -5.41
N LYS A 293 0.74 -4.90 -4.75
CA LYS A 293 0.89 -5.28 -3.33
C LYS A 293 2.14 -6.11 -3.02
N GLY A 294 2.68 -6.86 -3.99
CA GLY A 294 3.96 -7.54 -3.82
C GLY A 294 5.12 -6.54 -3.71
N PRO A 295 5.31 -5.69 -4.73
CA PRO A 295 6.31 -4.62 -4.72
C PRO A 295 6.15 -3.57 -3.61
N VAL A 296 4.91 -3.18 -3.32
CA VAL A 296 4.57 -2.13 -2.35
C VAL A 296 3.58 -2.71 -1.31
N PRO A 297 4.07 -3.43 -0.28
CA PRO A 297 3.20 -4.12 0.68
C PRO A 297 2.24 -3.20 1.44
N ASN A 298 2.60 -1.94 1.60
CA ASN A 298 1.83 -0.92 2.30
C ASN A 298 1.03 0.00 1.36
N LEU A 299 0.82 -0.39 0.10
CA LEU A 299 0.16 0.45 -0.90
C LEU A 299 -1.22 0.95 -0.45
N ALA A 300 -2.10 0.06 0.02
CA ALA A 300 -3.44 0.45 0.47
C ALA A 300 -3.39 1.46 1.64
N PRO A 301 -2.61 1.23 2.73
CA PRO A 301 -2.35 2.27 3.73
C PRO A 301 -1.84 3.60 3.18
N MET A 302 -0.95 3.59 2.17
CA MET A 302 -0.45 4.84 1.56
C MET A 302 -1.56 5.59 0.82
N VAL A 303 -2.38 4.89 0.06
CA VAL A 303 -3.53 5.50 -0.64
C VAL A 303 -4.52 6.12 0.34
N HIS A 304 -4.83 5.44 1.45
CA HIS A 304 -5.68 6.00 2.50
C HIS A 304 -5.07 7.25 3.12
N TRP A 305 -3.75 7.28 3.34
CA TRP A 305 -3.11 8.50 3.81
C TRP A 305 -3.19 9.64 2.81
N VAL A 306 -2.99 9.38 1.52
CA VAL A 306 -3.15 10.40 0.49
C VAL A 306 -4.58 10.95 0.48
N ASP A 307 -5.62 10.10 0.58
CA ASP A 307 -7.02 10.57 0.70
C ASP A 307 -7.26 11.43 1.95
N GLU A 308 -6.71 11.03 3.10
CA GLU A 308 -6.90 11.76 4.36
C GLU A 308 -6.14 13.09 4.41
N LEU A 309 -4.98 13.19 3.75
CA LEU A 309 -4.04 14.31 3.82
C LEU A 309 -4.14 15.29 2.65
N ALA A 310 -4.65 14.85 1.50
CA ALA A 310 -4.84 15.67 0.30
C ALA A 310 -6.32 16.01 0.06
N ASP A 311 -7.09 16.24 1.13
CA ASP A 311 -8.50 16.67 1.04
C ASP A 311 -8.64 18.09 0.44
N ARG A 312 -7.62 18.90 0.66
CA ARG A 312 -7.35 20.20 0.04
C ARG A 312 -6.06 20.12 -0.78
N TRP A 313 -5.82 21.15 -1.59
CA TRP A 313 -4.57 21.24 -2.34
C TRP A 313 -3.39 21.30 -1.37
N VAL A 314 -2.47 20.36 -1.53
CA VAL A 314 -1.28 20.18 -0.69
C VAL A 314 -0.05 20.04 -1.58
N THR A 315 1.08 20.61 -1.18
CA THR A 315 2.32 20.47 -1.96
C THR A 315 2.81 19.03 -1.95
N ALA A 316 3.27 18.55 -3.10
CA ALA A 316 3.83 17.21 -3.24
C ALA A 316 5.04 17.00 -2.33
N ASP A 317 5.87 18.03 -2.14
CA ASP A 317 7.05 17.99 -1.25
C ASP A 317 6.68 17.73 0.21
N SER A 318 5.72 18.48 0.76
CA SER A 318 5.32 18.28 2.16
C SER A 318 4.65 16.92 2.39
N LEU A 319 3.91 16.42 1.38
CA LEU A 319 3.30 15.09 1.43
C LEU A 319 4.37 13.99 1.38
N ARG A 320 5.38 14.14 0.52
CA ARG A 320 6.56 13.25 0.46
C ARG A 320 7.29 13.21 1.79
N GLU A 321 7.53 14.36 2.40
CA GLU A 321 8.26 14.48 3.67
C GLU A 321 7.65 13.63 4.80
N VAL A 322 6.32 13.53 4.84
CA VAL A 322 5.61 12.77 5.88
C VAL A 322 5.36 11.31 5.51
N LEU A 323 5.21 10.97 4.21
CA LEU A 323 4.85 9.62 3.77
C LEU A 323 6.03 8.75 3.33
N ILE A 324 7.10 9.31 2.77
CA ILE A 324 8.31 8.54 2.36
C ILE A 324 8.86 7.67 3.50
N PRO A 325 8.90 8.13 4.78
CA PRO A 325 9.35 7.27 5.88
C PRO A 325 8.57 5.97 6.03
N TYR A 326 7.37 5.86 5.45
CA TYR A 326 6.55 4.65 5.46
C TYR A 326 6.70 3.82 4.18
N VAL A 327 7.26 4.37 3.11
CA VAL A 327 7.47 3.70 1.82
C VAL A 327 8.78 2.92 1.84
N LYS A 328 8.73 1.67 1.35
CA LYS A 328 9.91 0.81 1.23
C LYS A 328 10.44 0.88 -0.21
N PRO A 329 11.75 1.03 -0.42
CA PRO A 329 12.34 0.81 -1.75
C PRO A 329 12.13 -0.65 -2.19
N TYR A 330 12.03 -0.88 -3.49
CA TYR A 330 11.81 -2.21 -4.03
C TYR A 330 12.73 -2.48 -5.23
N TYR A 331 13.65 -3.43 -5.05
CA TYR A 331 14.76 -3.68 -5.99
C TYR A 331 15.50 -2.40 -6.36
N TYR A 332 15.24 -1.86 -7.55
CA TYR A 332 15.89 -0.67 -8.10
C TYR A 332 15.06 0.61 -7.93
N ASP A 333 13.82 0.50 -7.45
CA ASP A 333 12.95 1.64 -7.17
C ASP A 333 13.29 2.21 -5.78
N THR A 334 13.68 3.49 -5.74
CA THR A 334 13.88 4.20 -4.47
C THR A 334 12.52 4.49 -3.81
N ALA A 335 12.52 4.84 -2.52
CA ALA A 335 11.25 5.16 -1.84
C ALA A 335 10.54 6.37 -2.50
N GLU A 336 11.30 7.34 -3.01
CA GLU A 336 10.82 8.47 -3.79
C GLU A 336 10.19 8.01 -5.10
N ALA A 337 10.89 7.16 -5.86
CA ALA A 337 10.37 6.65 -7.13
C ALA A 337 9.10 5.81 -6.94
N VAL A 338 9.03 5.01 -5.87
CA VAL A 338 7.80 4.31 -5.47
C VAL A 338 6.69 5.31 -5.17
N MET A 339 6.96 6.32 -4.33
CA MET A 339 5.96 7.31 -3.94
C MET A 339 5.43 8.09 -5.16
N ASP A 340 6.32 8.62 -6.00
CA ASP A 340 5.93 9.49 -7.10
C ASP A 340 5.34 8.69 -8.26
N SER A 341 6.05 7.67 -8.75
CA SER A 341 5.66 6.97 -9.99
C SER A 341 4.67 5.85 -9.76
N ARG A 342 4.77 5.13 -8.64
CA ARG A 342 3.96 3.91 -8.40
C ARG A 342 2.72 4.17 -7.59
N ILE A 343 2.71 5.23 -6.78
CA ILE A 343 1.58 5.61 -5.93
C ILE A 343 0.90 6.84 -6.52
N LEU A 344 1.53 8.02 -6.49
CA LEU A 344 0.87 9.28 -6.85
C LEU A 344 0.47 9.35 -8.33
N MET A 345 1.38 9.02 -9.25
CA MET A 345 1.08 9.01 -10.69
C MET A 345 0.03 7.96 -11.06
N MET A 346 0.07 6.78 -10.43
CA MET A 346 -0.97 5.76 -10.66
C MET A 346 -2.32 6.17 -10.09
N MET A 347 -2.36 6.85 -8.92
CA MET A 347 -3.58 7.44 -8.38
C MET A 347 -4.16 8.51 -9.30
N LEU A 348 -3.31 9.33 -9.95
CA LEU A 348 -3.74 10.26 -10.99
C LEU A 348 -4.32 9.50 -12.18
N HIS A 349 -3.64 8.46 -12.67
CA HIS A 349 -4.12 7.65 -13.80
C HIS A 349 -5.45 6.96 -13.52
N LEU A 350 -5.67 6.53 -12.30
CA LEU A 350 -6.93 5.97 -11.82
C LEU A 350 -8.00 7.04 -11.54
N GLY A 351 -7.75 8.32 -11.78
CA GLY A 351 -8.70 9.41 -11.52
C GLY A 351 -8.97 9.70 -10.04
N LEU A 352 -8.13 9.15 -9.15
CA LEU A 352 -8.26 9.33 -7.70
C LEU A 352 -7.65 10.66 -7.26
N LEU A 353 -6.64 11.15 -7.98
CA LEU A 353 -5.86 12.33 -7.63
C LEU A 353 -5.85 13.34 -8.78
N ARG A 354 -5.77 14.62 -8.44
CA ARG A 354 -5.44 15.73 -9.35
C ARG A 354 -4.05 16.24 -9.06
N ILE A 355 -3.34 16.63 -10.10
CA ILE A 355 -1.99 17.21 -9.99
C ILE A 355 -2.00 18.55 -10.71
N GLY A 356 -1.65 19.62 -10.00
CA GLY A 356 -1.51 20.97 -10.58
C GLY A 356 -0.15 21.57 -10.26
N GLU A 357 0.09 22.75 -10.79
CA GLU A 357 1.31 23.52 -10.56
C GLU A 357 0.96 24.88 -9.95
N GLU A 358 1.63 25.23 -8.87
CA GLU A 358 1.53 26.53 -8.20
C GLU A 358 2.88 27.27 -8.34
N GLU A 359 2.82 28.57 -8.64
CA GLU A 359 3.98 29.34 -9.11
C GLU A 359 5.13 29.43 -8.10
N GLN A 360 4.84 29.38 -6.79
CA GLN A 360 5.83 29.56 -5.72
C GLN A 360 6.23 28.25 -5.03
N ARG A 361 5.35 27.26 -5.04
CA ARG A 361 5.45 26.02 -4.26
C ARG A 361 5.53 24.77 -5.12
N GLY A 362 5.46 24.93 -6.45
CA GLY A 362 5.60 23.84 -7.42
C GLY A 362 4.38 22.92 -7.46
N THR A 363 4.64 21.62 -7.60
CA THR A 363 3.60 20.62 -7.78
C THR A 363 2.69 20.51 -6.55
N VAL A 364 1.38 20.62 -6.77
CA VAL A 364 0.33 20.46 -5.76
C VAL A 364 -0.64 19.35 -6.14
N LEU A 365 -1.17 18.67 -5.13
CA LEU A 365 -1.97 17.46 -5.26
C LEU A 365 -3.29 17.63 -4.52
N ARG A 366 -4.35 17.00 -5.03
CA ARG A 366 -5.65 16.93 -4.32
C ARG A 366 -6.42 15.68 -4.68
N MET A 367 -6.98 15.01 -3.68
CA MET A 367 -7.87 13.87 -3.85
C MET A 367 -9.17 14.29 -4.55
N THR A 368 -9.63 13.50 -5.52
CA THR A 368 -10.92 13.71 -6.17
C THR A 368 -12.06 13.18 -5.29
N ARG A 369 -13.28 13.68 -5.54
CA ARG A 369 -14.49 13.12 -4.88
C ARG A 369 -14.71 11.65 -5.22
N LEU A 370 -14.46 11.28 -6.48
CA LEU A 370 -14.50 9.90 -6.96
C LEU A 370 -13.47 9.04 -6.22
N GLY A 371 -12.23 9.54 -6.12
CA GLY A 371 -11.14 8.87 -5.42
C GLY A 371 -11.49 8.56 -3.97
N ARG A 372 -12.00 9.55 -3.25
CA ARG A 372 -12.46 9.36 -1.86
C ARG A 372 -13.53 8.28 -1.74
N ALA A 373 -14.53 8.28 -2.63
CA ALA A 373 -15.60 7.28 -2.62
C ALA A 373 -15.07 5.86 -2.88
N ILE A 374 -14.16 5.70 -3.84
CA ILE A 374 -13.56 4.41 -4.18
C ILE A 374 -12.67 3.88 -3.05
N VAL A 375 -11.78 4.73 -2.52
CA VAL A 375 -10.85 4.34 -1.45
C VAL A 375 -11.60 3.95 -0.18
N ALA A 376 -12.71 4.62 0.14
CA ALA A 376 -13.55 4.23 1.28
C ALA A 376 -14.26 2.88 1.09
N GLY A 377 -14.54 2.47 -0.16
CA GLY A 377 -15.34 1.29 -0.49
C GLY A 377 -14.55 0.01 -0.81
N VAL A 378 -13.25 0.10 -1.09
CA VAL A 378 -12.45 -1.04 -1.58
C VAL A 378 -11.36 -1.45 -0.58
N SER A 379 -11.32 -2.74 -0.27
CA SER A 379 -10.26 -3.39 0.52
C SER A 379 -9.69 -4.59 -0.24
N VAL A 380 -8.39 -4.84 -0.10
CA VAL A 380 -7.67 -6.01 -0.67
C VAL A 380 -7.02 -6.79 0.46
N GLU A 381 -7.37 -8.07 0.59
CA GLU A 381 -6.90 -8.91 1.70
C GLU A 381 -5.47 -9.41 1.50
N HIS A 382 -4.77 -9.75 2.59
CA HIS A 382 -3.38 -10.23 2.54
C HIS A 382 -3.19 -11.50 1.69
N GLY A 383 -4.17 -12.41 1.63
CA GLY A 383 -4.13 -13.62 0.80
C GLY A 383 -4.58 -13.43 -0.65
N ASP A 384 -5.11 -12.26 -1.01
CA ASP A 384 -5.57 -12.02 -2.38
C ASP A 384 -4.35 -11.81 -3.31
N VAL A 385 -4.24 -12.70 -4.30
CA VAL A 385 -3.16 -12.78 -5.28
C VAL A 385 -3.77 -12.94 -6.67
N LEU A 386 -3.25 -12.22 -7.65
CA LEU A 386 -3.60 -12.43 -9.05
C LEU A 386 -3.08 -13.81 -9.49
N ARG A 387 -3.99 -14.69 -9.91
CA ARG A 387 -3.64 -16.02 -10.43
C ARG A 387 -3.67 -15.99 -11.95
N ILE A 388 -2.62 -16.51 -12.56
CA ILE A 388 -2.64 -16.92 -13.97
C ILE A 388 -2.92 -18.43 -13.93
N GLU A 389 -4.02 -18.89 -14.51
CA GLU A 389 -4.25 -20.32 -14.67
C GLU A 389 -3.11 -20.93 -15.50
N ALA A 390 -2.47 -21.98 -14.97
CA ALA A 390 -1.33 -22.62 -15.59
C ALA A 390 -1.76 -23.25 -16.92
N GLY A 391 -1.34 -22.61 -18.02
CA GLY A 391 -1.72 -22.95 -19.39
C GLY A 391 -1.19 -21.95 -20.41
N ALA A 392 -0.85 -20.73 -19.99
CA ALA A 392 -0.21 -19.72 -20.84
C ALA A 392 1.16 -19.31 -20.27
N VAL A 393 2.21 -19.76 -20.96
CA VAL A 393 3.64 -19.34 -20.90
C VAL A 393 4.55 -20.12 -19.90
N PRO A 394 5.79 -20.53 -20.30
CA PRO A 394 6.69 -21.38 -19.51
C PRO A 394 7.39 -20.61 -18.36
N PRO A 395 8.08 -21.30 -17.43
CA PRO A 395 8.71 -20.66 -16.28
C PRO A 395 9.93 -19.81 -16.70
N LEU A 396 10.19 -18.81 -15.84
CA LEU A 396 11.26 -17.79 -15.85
C LEU A 396 12.62 -18.24 -16.40
#